data_AF-A0A6A7M6A7-F1
#
_entry.id   AF-A0A6A7M6A7-F1
#
_cell.length_a   1.000
_cell.length_b   1.000
_cell.length_c   1.000
_cell.angle_alpha   90.00
_cell.angle_beta   90.00
_cell.angle_gamma   90.00
#
_symmetry.space_group_name_H-M   'P 1'
#
loop_
_entity.id
_entity.type
_entity.pdbx_description
1 polymer ?
#
loop_
_entity_poly.entity_id
_entity_poly.type
_entity_poly.pdbx_seq_one_letter_code
_entity_poly.pdbx_strand_id
1 'polypeptide(L)'
;MVIPVSSWSEKPVSSWSEKRALQACVALAGLVAVWAGAWGVLSDLGAHGDGLASHERYLSGLLLAIGLAFWTTVSNIDGKTGRFRLLTALVVVGGISRLLGVALGDALSWSIGGALAMELLVTPLLCLWQGRVGPVTMLAAVWRPF
;
A
#
# COMPACT_ATOMS: atom_id res chain seq x y z
N MET A 1 1.28 50.23 -25.55
CA MET A 1 1.23 49.88 -24.12
C MET A 1 0.80 48.43 -24.02
N VAL A 2 1.75 47.50 -23.95
CA VAL A 2 1.50 46.05 -23.88
C VAL A 2 1.76 45.63 -22.44
N ILE A 3 0.74 45.08 -21.78
CA ILE A 3 0.84 44.58 -20.42
C ILE A 3 1.57 43.23 -20.48
N PRO A 4 2.64 42.99 -19.70
CA PRO A 4 3.28 41.68 -19.68
C PRO A 4 2.38 40.69 -18.96
N VAL A 5 2.01 39.60 -19.65
CA VAL A 5 1.35 38.44 -19.05
C VAL A 5 2.29 37.88 -17.99
N SER A 6 1.87 37.97 -16.72
CA SER A 6 2.59 37.39 -15.59
C SER A 6 2.83 35.90 -15.86
N SER A 7 4.10 35.52 -15.94
CA SER A 7 4.55 34.14 -16.02
C SER A 7 4.16 33.42 -14.73
N TRP A 8 3.01 32.77 -14.75
CA TRP A 8 2.64 31.79 -13.74
C TRP A 8 3.68 30.67 -13.82
N SER A 9 4.64 30.73 -12.89
CA SER A 9 5.61 29.67 -12.67
C SER A 9 4.86 28.48 -12.09
N GLU A 10 4.36 27.61 -12.96
CA GLU A 10 4.05 26.24 -12.59
C GLU A 10 5.38 25.63 -12.12
N LYS A 11 5.60 25.59 -10.80
CA LYS A 11 6.77 24.92 -10.23
C LYS A 11 6.65 23.45 -10.63
N PRO A 12 7.55 22.89 -11.46
CA PRO A 12 7.54 21.46 -11.70
C PRO A 12 7.72 20.79 -10.35
N VAL A 13 6.76 19.94 -9.95
CA VAL A 13 6.92 19.13 -8.74
C VAL A 13 8.20 18.33 -8.96
N SER A 14 9.23 18.61 -8.16
CA SER A 14 10.50 17.90 -8.33
C SER A 14 10.25 16.41 -8.13
N SER A 15 10.82 15.55 -8.98
CA SER A 15 10.70 14.09 -8.85
C SER A 15 11.08 13.59 -7.45
N TRP A 16 11.97 14.33 -6.78
CA TRP A 16 12.35 14.10 -5.40
C TRP A 16 11.21 14.37 -4.40
N SER A 17 10.43 15.43 -4.61
CA SER A 17 9.23 15.73 -3.80
C SER A 17 8.17 14.64 -3.95
N GLU A 18 7.94 14.14 -5.17
CA GLU A 18 6.97 13.08 -5.44
C GLU A 18 7.37 11.76 -4.76
N LYS A 19 8.64 11.38 -4.88
CA LYS A 19 9.18 10.20 -4.18
C LYS A 19 9.00 10.29 -2.67
N ARG A 20 9.31 11.43 -2.06
CA ARG A 20 9.13 11.61 -0.60
C ARG A 20 7.67 11.56 -0.18
N ALA A 21 6.77 12.09 -1.00
CA ALA A 21 5.33 11.99 -0.74
C ALA A 21 4.87 10.53 -0.77
N LEU A 22 5.27 9.75 -1.78
CA LEU A 22 4.98 8.33 -1.85
C LEU A 22 5.55 7.56 -0.64
N GLN A 23 6.80 7.83 -0.26
CA GLN A 23 7.43 7.24 0.93
C GLN A 23 6.62 7.50 2.21
N ALA A 24 6.17 8.74 2.40
CA ALA A 24 5.36 9.11 3.55
C ALA A 24 3.99 8.40 3.52
N CYS A 25 3.31 8.36 2.37
CA CYS A 25 2.04 7.66 2.21
C CYS A 25 2.17 6.15 2.50
N VAL A 26 3.22 5.50 2.00
CA VAL A 26 3.48 4.08 2.27
C VAL A 26 3.83 3.85 3.74
N ALA A 27 4.60 4.75 4.36
CA ALA A 27 4.91 4.66 5.78
C ALA A 27 3.63 4.76 6.63
N LEU A 28 2.73 5.68 6.32
CA LEU A 28 1.45 5.84 7.02
C LEU A 28 0.50 4.66 6.77
N ALA A 29 0.38 4.19 5.52
CA ALA A 29 -0.43 3.01 5.21
C ALA A 29 0.11 1.74 5.90
N GLY A 30 1.44 1.57 5.92
CA GLY A 30 2.10 0.50 6.67
C GLY A 30 1.82 0.59 8.17
N LEU A 31 1.79 1.79 8.74
CA LEU A 31 1.44 2.01 10.16
C LEU A 31 0.03 1.52 10.47
N VAL A 32 -0.94 1.75 9.59
CA VAL A 32 -2.31 1.24 9.76
C VAL A 32 -2.31 -0.28 9.84
N ALA A 33 -1.62 -0.97 8.93
CA ALA A 33 -1.52 -2.43 8.94
C ALA A 33 -0.78 -2.97 10.18
N VAL A 34 0.33 -2.33 10.58
CA VAL A 34 1.09 -2.69 11.79
C VAL A 34 0.22 -2.53 13.03
N TRP A 35 -0.49 -1.41 13.16
CA TRP A 35 -1.35 -1.16 14.30
C TRP A 35 -2.50 -2.16 14.37
N ALA A 36 -3.21 -2.37 13.26
CA ALA A 36 -4.31 -3.33 13.19
C ALA A 36 -3.85 -4.77 13.48
N GLY A 37 -2.72 -5.20 12.91
CA GLY A 37 -2.16 -6.52 13.16
C GLY A 37 -1.69 -6.69 14.61
N ALA A 38 -0.98 -5.70 15.18
CA ALA A 38 -0.57 -5.74 16.58
C ALA A 38 -1.78 -5.78 17.53
N TRP A 39 -2.81 -4.98 17.25
CA TRP A 39 -4.05 -4.98 18.01
C TRP A 39 -4.73 -6.36 17.98
N GLY A 40 -4.82 -7.00 16.81
CA GLY A 40 -5.42 -8.33 16.67
C GLY A 40 -4.60 -9.48 17.25
N VAL A 41 -3.28 -9.33 17.38
CA VAL A 41 -2.45 -10.31 18.10
C VAL A 41 -2.68 -10.22 19.62
N LEU A 42 -2.82 -8.99 20.14
CA LEU A 42 -2.91 -8.72 21.58
C LEU A 42 -4.33 -8.82 22.12
N SER A 43 -5.34 -8.56 21.30
CA SER A 43 -6.74 -8.52 21.69
C SER A 43 -7.44 -9.85 21.43
N ASP A 44 -8.47 -10.15 22.23
CA ASP A 44 -9.43 -11.18 21.89
C ASP A 44 -10.45 -10.58 20.90
N LEU A 45 -10.47 -11.07 19.66
CA LEU A 45 -11.34 -10.54 18.60
C LEU A 45 -12.71 -11.23 18.57
N GLY A 46 -12.99 -12.11 19.53
CA GLY A 46 -14.29 -12.77 19.66
C GLY A 46 -14.39 -14.11 18.94
N ALA A 47 -13.28 -14.73 18.54
CA ALA A 47 -13.29 -16.14 18.17
C ALA A 47 -13.64 -17.01 19.38
N HIS A 48 -14.77 -17.71 19.27
CA HIS A 48 -15.19 -18.66 20.29
C HIS A 48 -14.64 -20.06 19.94
N GLY A 49 -13.67 -20.51 20.73
CA GLY A 49 -13.00 -21.81 20.59
C GLY A 49 -11.52 -21.69 20.28
N ASP A 50 -10.70 -22.52 20.93
CA ASP A 50 -9.23 -22.40 20.95
C ASP A 50 -8.60 -22.38 19.55
N GLY A 51 -9.15 -23.16 18.60
CA GLY A 51 -8.66 -23.21 17.22
C GLY A 51 -8.88 -21.90 16.45
N LEU A 52 -10.05 -21.27 16.61
CA LEU A 52 -10.39 -20.02 15.94
C LEU A 52 -9.59 -18.85 16.52
N ALA A 53 -9.44 -18.80 17.84
CA ALA A 53 -8.68 -17.74 18.51
C ALA A 53 -7.17 -17.82 18.20
N SER A 54 -6.64 -19.02 17.98
CA SER A 54 -5.27 -19.20 17.48
C SER A 54 -5.14 -18.75 16.01
N HIS A 55 -6.11 -19.10 15.16
CA HIS A 55 -6.10 -18.72 13.75
C HIS A 55 -6.21 -17.20 13.54
N GLU A 56 -7.05 -16.51 14.32
CA GLU A 56 -7.16 -15.05 14.28
C GLU A 56 -5.85 -14.35 14.66
N ARG A 57 -5.16 -14.85 15.69
CA ARG A 57 -3.83 -14.34 16.07
C ARG A 57 -2.80 -14.58 14.98
N TYR A 58 -2.85 -15.74 14.32
CA TYR A 58 -1.98 -16.03 13.17
C TYR A 58 -2.21 -15.05 12.02
N LEU A 59 -3.46 -14.82 11.62
CA LEU A 59 -3.80 -13.87 10.56
C LEU A 59 -3.43 -12.42 10.93
N SER A 60 -3.64 -12.04 12.19
CA SER A 60 -3.26 -10.72 12.70
C SER A 60 -1.74 -10.52 12.72
N GLY A 61 -0.98 -11.57 13.10
CA GLY A 61 0.47 -11.59 13.03
C GLY A 61 0.99 -11.49 11.59
N LEU A 62 0.30 -12.12 10.63
CA LEU A 62 0.62 -12.01 9.21
C LEU A 62 0.40 -10.57 8.69
N LEU A 63 -0.72 -9.94 9.06
CA LEU A 63 -0.99 -8.54 8.70
C LEU A 63 0.06 -7.58 9.28
N LEU A 64 0.43 -7.78 10.55
CA LEU A 64 1.52 -7.06 11.20
C LEU A 64 2.83 -7.20 10.42
N ALA A 65 3.22 -8.43 10.07
CA ALA A 65 4.42 -8.72 9.31
C ALA A 65 4.40 -8.08 7.91
N ILE A 66 3.25 -8.06 7.23
CA ILE A 66 3.07 -7.38 5.94
C ILE A 66 3.28 -5.86 6.08
N GLY A 67 2.72 -5.23 7.11
CA GLY A 67 2.92 -3.81 7.40
C GLY A 67 4.39 -3.47 7.63
N LEU A 68 5.09 -4.28 8.43
CA LEU A 68 6.54 -4.15 8.65
C LEU A 68 7.33 -4.36 7.35
N ALA A 69 6.93 -5.33 6.53
CA ALA A 69 7.57 -5.60 5.24
C ALA A 69 7.43 -4.39 4.29
N PHE A 70 6.28 -3.71 4.26
CA PHE A 70 6.12 -2.46 3.51
C PHE A 70 7.08 -1.38 3.99
N TRP A 71 7.29 -1.20 5.30
CA TRP A 71 8.28 -0.26 5.82
C TRP A 71 9.70 -0.55 5.34
N THR A 72 10.07 -1.82 5.17
CA THR A 72 11.39 -2.16 4.59
C THR A 72 11.54 -1.67 3.15
N THR A 73 10.45 -1.39 2.44
CA THR A 73 10.48 -0.85 1.06
C THR A 73 10.64 0.66 1.00
N VAL A 74 10.25 1.40 2.06
CA VAL A 74 10.16 2.87 2.06
C VAL A 74 11.49 3.54 1.70
N SER A 75 12.61 3.12 2.29
CA SER A 75 13.91 3.76 2.05
C SER A 75 14.43 3.63 0.60
N ASN A 76 14.04 2.57 -0.11
CA ASN A 76 14.42 2.31 -1.50
C ASN A 76 13.20 1.89 -2.32
N ILE A 77 12.19 2.77 -2.35
CA ILE A 77 10.88 2.47 -2.91
C ILE A 77 10.94 2.24 -4.42
N ASP A 78 11.83 2.92 -5.14
CA ASP A 78 11.97 2.79 -6.61
C ASP A 78 12.66 1.48 -7.00
N GLY A 79 13.58 0.97 -6.17
CA GLY A 79 14.37 -0.24 -6.43
C GLY A 79 13.72 -1.54 -5.94
N LYS A 80 12.67 -1.46 -5.11
CA LYS A 80 12.02 -2.62 -4.48
C LYS A 80 10.66 -2.97 -5.09
N THR A 81 10.49 -2.72 -6.39
CA THR A 81 9.24 -2.95 -7.17
C THR A 81 8.65 -4.35 -6.98
N GLY A 82 9.46 -5.40 -7.10
CA GLY A 82 8.99 -6.78 -6.98
C GLY A 82 8.41 -7.10 -5.61
N ARG A 83 9.10 -6.70 -4.53
CA ARG A 83 8.61 -6.88 -3.15
C ARG A 83 7.36 -6.05 -2.90
N PHE A 84 7.34 -4.80 -3.35
CA PHE A 84 6.18 -3.92 -3.22
C PHE A 84 4.94 -4.54 -3.88
N ARG A 85 5.07 -5.00 -5.12
CA ARG A 85 4.00 -5.67 -5.87
C ARG A 85 3.52 -6.95 -5.21
N LEU A 86 4.42 -7.76 -4.67
CA LEU A 86 4.06 -8.97 -3.92
C LEU A 86 3.22 -8.61 -2.69
N LEU A 87 3.67 -7.66 -1.88
CA LEU A 87 2.93 -7.21 -0.69
C LEU A 87 1.57 -6.62 -1.07
N THR A 88 1.50 -5.82 -2.14
CA THR A 88 0.24 -5.33 -2.69
C THR A 88 -0.69 -6.47 -3.09
N ALA A 89 -0.17 -7.50 -3.78
CA ALA A 89 -0.98 -8.65 -4.19
C ALA A 89 -1.53 -9.42 -2.98
N LEU A 90 -0.72 -9.63 -1.93
CA LEU A 90 -1.19 -10.27 -0.70
C LEU A 90 -2.35 -9.50 -0.06
N VAL A 91 -2.22 -8.18 0.04
CA VAL A 91 -3.25 -7.29 0.59
C VAL A 91 -4.53 -7.31 -0.25
N VAL A 92 -4.41 -7.23 -1.58
CA VAL A 92 -5.56 -7.27 -2.49
C VAL A 92 -6.29 -8.61 -2.43
N VAL A 93 -5.55 -9.74 -2.41
CA VAL A 93 -6.15 -11.07 -2.27
C VAL A 93 -6.86 -11.21 -0.93
N GLY A 94 -6.29 -10.68 0.15
CA GLY A 94 -6.95 -10.59 1.46
C GLY A 94 -8.24 -9.76 1.40
N GLY A 95 -8.19 -8.59 0.77
CA GLY A 95 -9.36 -7.72 0.59
C GLY A 95 -10.47 -8.35 -0.27
N ILE A 96 -10.11 -9.07 -1.34
CA ILE A 96 -11.09 -9.82 -2.15
C ILE A 96 -11.74 -10.91 -1.30
N SER A 97 -10.96 -11.63 -0.48
CA SER A 97 -11.48 -12.66 0.42
C SER A 97 -12.44 -12.07 1.45
N ARG A 98 -12.11 -10.89 2.01
CA ARG A 98 -13.01 -10.16 2.92
C ARG A 98 -14.26 -9.64 2.22
N LEU A 99 -14.14 -9.13 0.99
CA LEU A 99 -15.28 -8.68 0.20
C LEU A 99 -16.23 -9.84 -0.13
N LEU A 100 -15.67 -11.02 -0.41
CA LEU A 100 -16.44 -12.24 -0.58
C LEU A 100 -17.21 -12.61 0.70
N GLY A 101 -16.58 -12.51 1.88
CA GLY A 101 -17.28 -12.71 3.16
C GLY A 101 -18.49 -11.78 3.33
N VAL A 102 -18.33 -10.48 3.04
CA VAL A 102 -19.44 -9.51 3.04
C VAL A 102 -20.53 -9.90 2.02
N ALA A 103 -20.14 -10.31 0.81
CA ALA A 103 -21.08 -10.76 -0.22
C ALA A 103 -21.83 -12.05 0.19
N LEU A 104 -21.24 -12.87 1.06
CA LEU A 104 -21.83 -14.09 1.62
C LEU A 104 -22.67 -13.84 2.89
N GLY A 105 -22.71 -12.60 3.39
CA GLY A 105 -23.59 -12.20 4.49
C GLY A 105 -22.89 -11.66 5.73
N ASP A 106 -21.56 -11.54 5.76
CA ASP A 106 -20.86 -10.91 6.87
C ASP A 106 -21.26 -9.42 7.02
N ALA A 107 -21.39 -8.95 8.26
CA ALA A 107 -21.81 -7.59 8.53
C ALA A 107 -20.78 -6.57 8.03
N LEU A 108 -21.20 -5.63 7.18
CA LEU A 108 -20.36 -4.51 6.76
C LEU A 108 -20.30 -3.42 7.83
N SER A 109 -19.40 -3.58 8.80
CA SER A 109 -19.13 -2.54 9.80
C SER A 109 -18.24 -1.43 9.25
N TRP A 110 -18.18 -0.29 9.94
CA TRP A 110 -17.30 0.82 9.58
C TRP A 110 -15.82 0.40 9.50
N SER A 111 -15.38 -0.44 10.44
CA SER A 111 -14.02 -0.98 10.47
C SER A 111 -13.73 -1.88 9.26
N ILE A 112 -14.68 -2.73 8.87
CA ILE A 112 -14.56 -3.60 7.68
C ILE A 112 -14.54 -2.76 6.41
N GLY A 113 -15.40 -1.74 6.31
CA GLY A 113 -15.40 -0.81 5.17
C GLY A 113 -14.08 -0.05 5.03
N GLY A 114 -13.54 0.45 6.14
CA GLY A 114 -12.23 1.11 6.16
C GLY A 114 -11.09 0.17 5.73
N ALA A 115 -11.12 -1.08 6.21
CA ALA A 115 -10.12 -2.06 5.83
C ALA A 115 -10.22 -2.47 4.35
N LEU A 116 -11.43 -2.67 3.81
CA LEU A 116 -11.64 -2.91 2.38
C LEU A 116 -11.17 -1.74 1.52
N ALA A 117 -11.39 -0.49 1.95
CA ALA A 117 -10.88 0.69 1.25
C ALA A 117 -9.35 0.71 1.24
N MET A 118 -8.71 0.37 2.36
CA MET A 118 -7.25 0.25 2.40
C MET A 118 -6.75 -0.85 1.47
N GLU A 119 -7.38 -2.01 1.49
CA GLU A 119 -6.94 -3.22 0.77
C GLU A 119 -7.15 -3.12 -0.75
N LEU A 120 -8.30 -2.60 -1.17
CA LEU A 120 -8.74 -2.62 -2.57
C LEU A 120 -8.61 -1.29 -3.29
N LEU A 121 -8.41 -0.18 -2.57
CA LEU A 121 -8.21 1.14 -3.17
C LEU A 121 -6.82 1.69 -2.84
N VAL A 122 -6.51 1.91 -1.56
CA VAL A 122 -5.29 2.64 -1.17
C VAL A 122 -4.04 1.87 -1.57
N THR A 123 -3.90 0.60 -1.17
CA THR A 123 -2.72 -0.21 -1.46
C THR A 123 -2.44 -0.39 -2.96
N PRO A 124 -3.43 -0.72 -3.84
CA PRO A 124 -3.18 -0.79 -5.27
C PRO A 124 -2.87 0.58 -5.90
N LEU A 125 -3.52 1.67 -5.46
CA LEU A 125 -3.20 3.01 -5.95
C LEU A 125 -1.75 3.41 -5.60
N LEU A 126 -1.30 3.10 -4.38
CA LEU A 126 0.10 3.31 -3.99
C LEU A 126 1.07 2.49 -4.84
N CYS A 127 0.70 1.25 -5.22
CA CYS A 127 1.50 0.43 -6.11
C CYS A 127 1.57 1.00 -7.54
N LEU A 128 0.46 1.52 -8.07
CA LEU A 128 0.43 2.17 -9.37
C LEU A 128 1.25 3.47 -9.35
N TRP A 129 1.17 4.24 -8.27
CA TRP A 129 1.98 5.44 -8.08
C TRP A 129 3.47 5.11 -7.99
N GLN A 130 3.84 4.07 -7.25
CA GLN A 130 5.22 3.56 -7.21
C GLN A 130 5.73 3.21 -8.61
N GLY A 131 4.89 2.66 -9.48
CA GLY A 131 5.25 2.37 -10.88
C GLY A 131 5.54 3.61 -11.73
N ARG A 132 5.02 4.79 -11.36
CA ARG A 132 5.30 6.07 -12.04
C ARG A 132 6.60 6.73 -11.54
N VAL A 133 6.92 6.55 -10.26
CA VAL A 133 8.16 7.04 -9.64
C VAL A 133 9.34 6.09 -9.92
N GLY A 134 9.04 4.82 -10.17
CA GLY A 134 10.00 3.78 -10.51
C GLY A 134 10.81 4.10 -11.77
N PRO A 135 12.00 3.48 -11.93
CA PRO A 135 12.96 3.88 -12.94
C PRO A 135 12.31 3.94 -14.31
N VAL A 136 12.37 5.11 -14.94
CA VAL A 136 12.22 5.26 -16.39
C VAL A 136 13.11 4.18 -16.97
N THR A 137 12.50 3.12 -17.50
CA THR A 137 13.23 2.16 -18.31
C THR A 137 13.57 2.95 -19.56
N MET A 138 14.72 3.63 -19.54
CA MET A 138 15.34 4.10 -20.76
C MET A 138 15.67 2.84 -21.55
N LEU A 139 14.76 2.46 -22.44
CA LEU A 139 15.06 1.62 -23.60
C LEU A 139 15.95 2.43 -24.56
N ALA A 140 17.09 2.90 -24.05
CA ALA A 140 18.12 3.61 -24.80
C ALA A 140 19.45 2.88 -24.60
N ALA A 141 19.50 1.60 -25.00
CA ALA A 141 20.75 0.84 -25.03
C ALA A 141 20.79 -0.27 -26.10
N VAL A 142 19.92 -0.25 -27.11
CA VAL A 142 19.95 -1.19 -28.25
C VAL A 142 20.08 -0.46 -29.59
N TRP A 143 20.81 0.66 -29.61
CA TRP A 143 21.34 1.18 -30.87
C TRP A 143 22.82 1.49 -30.70
N ARG A 144 23.66 0.49 -31.01
CA ARG A 144 25.07 0.69 -31.36
C ARG A 144 25.15 0.60 -32.88
N PRO A 145 25.49 1.67 -33.60
CA PRO A 145 25.78 1.56 -35.03
C PRO A 145 27.12 0.83 -35.18
N PHE A 146 27.09 -0.29 -35.90
CA PHE A 146 28.23 -0.77 -36.69
C PHE A 146 27.91 -0.45 -38.14
#